data_AF-A0AAV1H323-F1
#
_entry.id   AF-A0AAV1H323-F1
#
_cell.length_a   1.000
_cell.length_b   1.000
_cell.length_c   1.000
_cell.angle_alpha   90.00
_cell.angle_beta   90.00
_cell.angle_gamma   90.00
#
_symmetry.space_group_name_H-M   'P 1'
#
loop_
_entity.id
_entity.type
_entity.pdbx_description
1 polymer ?
#
loop_
_entity_poly.entity_id
_entity_poly.type
_entity_poly.pdbx_seq_one_letter_code
_entity_poly.pdbx_strand_id
1 'polypeptide(L)'
;MKQCWMDTSESLFADFKNKDAIIKQISKLQLSDSTLCRHVEDISDNLFFKLIEDLKKASHFSLALDESTDVLDTAQLMIWVRFFNGKCFNEELLALLPLTGQTRGEDVCLTVMNFFRGPGKDTDLGKLVSVTTDGAPSMVGRETGLVALLRKELEVPNFLSYHCIIHQEQLCCKLRSGELKTTMGKVVKVVNFIRSHALKHRQFRTLVEEYEMLYQDLSLHAEVRWLSRGIVLEKFMDLLPVIREFIRQKQQADLYYVSDDKFALEVAFLADITKHLNTLNLKLQGKGKVLPVLVNDVSAFREKLTLHRQQLGASDFTHFPFLSTQVSKRRTSFRPKICVAYFDELATEFGNRFTDLKVIMPVIRMVENPYSTD
;
A
#
# COMPACT_ATOMS: atom_id res chain seq x y z
N MET A 1 21.76 25.57 11.64
CA MET A 1 22.72 24.66 10.96
C MET A 1 24.07 25.34 10.67
N LYS A 2 24.10 26.47 9.96
CA LYS A 2 25.35 27.21 9.66
C LYS A 2 26.18 27.57 10.91
N GLN A 3 25.53 28.10 11.96
CA GLN A 3 26.24 28.45 13.21
C GLN A 3 26.89 27.22 13.85
N CYS A 4 26.15 26.12 14.00
CA CYS A 4 26.68 24.86 14.50
C CYS A 4 27.87 24.34 13.64
N TRP A 5 27.79 24.44 12.31
CA TRP A 5 28.92 24.12 11.43
C TRP A 5 30.12 25.04 11.65
N MET A 6 29.91 26.34 11.83
CA MET A 6 30.97 27.30 12.15
C MET A 6 31.64 26.94 13.48
N ASP A 7 30.85 26.73 14.54
CA ASP A 7 31.34 26.42 15.88
C ASP A 7 32.12 25.10 15.91
N THR A 8 31.65 24.09 15.15
CA THR A 8 32.31 22.78 15.09
C THR A 8 33.54 22.79 14.18
N SER A 9 33.54 23.61 13.12
CA SER A 9 34.63 23.69 12.14
C SER A 9 35.95 24.14 12.74
N GLU A 10 35.93 24.94 13.80
CA GLU A 10 37.15 25.37 14.49
C GLU A 10 37.91 24.21 15.13
N SER A 11 37.17 23.20 15.60
CA SER A 11 37.72 21.98 16.21
C SER A 11 38.00 20.90 15.15
N LEU A 12 37.11 20.73 14.18
CA LEU A 12 37.22 19.68 13.16
C LEU A 12 38.42 19.87 12.20
N PHE A 13 38.78 21.13 11.93
CA PHE A 13 39.85 21.48 10.99
C PHE A 13 41.08 22.08 11.69
N ALA A 14 41.24 21.84 13.00
CA ALA A 14 42.32 22.44 13.79
C ALA A 14 43.72 22.14 13.24
N ASP A 15 43.94 20.91 12.75
CA ASP A 15 45.25 20.45 12.25
C ASP A 15 45.45 20.69 10.74
N PHE A 16 44.48 21.31 10.07
CA PHE A 16 44.53 21.54 8.63
C PHE A 16 45.26 22.85 8.31
N LYS A 17 46.29 22.79 7.47
CA LYS A 17 47.05 23.98 7.04
C LYS A 17 46.20 25.05 6.32
N ASN A 18 45.03 24.67 5.80
CA ASN A 18 44.09 25.55 5.12
C ASN A 18 42.81 25.83 5.94
N LYS A 19 42.83 25.66 7.27
CA LYS A 19 41.70 25.90 8.19
C LYS A 19 40.95 27.20 7.90
N ASP A 20 41.65 28.34 7.86
CA ASP A 20 41.00 29.64 7.67
C ASP A 20 40.32 29.77 6.31
N ALA A 21 40.88 29.13 5.28
CA ALA A 21 40.25 29.07 3.96
C ALA A 21 38.98 28.22 3.99
N ILE A 22 39.00 27.08 4.69
CA ILE A 22 37.83 26.20 4.86
C ILE A 22 36.72 26.94 5.63
N ILE A 23 37.04 27.54 6.78
CA ILE A 23 36.08 28.29 7.60
C ILE A 23 35.51 29.47 6.82
N LYS A 24 36.34 30.19 6.04
CA LYS A 24 35.89 31.27 5.16
C LYS A 24 34.95 30.79 4.05
N GLN A 25 35.09 29.55 3.57
CA GLN A 25 34.14 28.98 2.62
C GLN A 25 32.82 28.60 3.32
N ILE A 26 32.87 27.99 4.50
CA ILE A 26 31.68 27.65 5.29
C ILE A 26 30.89 28.91 5.65
N SER A 27 31.58 29.99 6.04
CA SER A 27 30.94 31.27 6.37
C SER A 27 30.28 31.93 5.15
N LYS A 28 30.73 31.62 3.94
CA LYS A 28 30.12 32.05 2.68
C LYS A 28 28.93 31.20 2.24
N LEU A 29 28.75 30.00 2.77
CA LEU A 29 27.59 29.16 2.44
C LEU A 29 26.31 29.89 2.82
N GLN A 30 25.44 30.12 1.84
CA GLN A 30 24.12 30.67 2.06
C GLN A 30 23.16 29.52 2.38
N LEU A 31 22.97 29.30 3.67
CA LEU A 31 22.09 28.27 4.24
C LEU A 31 20.82 28.88 4.84
N SER A 32 20.38 30.04 4.35
CA SER A 32 19.06 30.54 4.73
C SER A 32 18.00 29.60 4.15
N ASP A 33 16.90 29.44 4.87
CA ASP A 33 15.77 28.61 4.43
C ASP A 33 15.31 29.03 3.03
N SER A 34 15.30 30.34 2.75
CA SER A 34 14.94 30.89 1.43
C SER A 34 15.94 30.57 0.31
N THR A 35 17.23 30.38 0.62
CA THR A 35 18.24 30.01 -0.39
C THR A 35 18.21 28.52 -0.64
N LEU A 36 18.05 27.72 0.42
CA LEU A 36 17.88 26.28 0.29
C LEU A 36 16.59 25.94 -0.48
N CYS A 37 15.48 26.64 -0.21
CA CYS A 37 14.23 26.49 -0.96
C CYS A 37 14.45 26.72 -2.45
N ARG A 38 15.06 27.86 -2.81
CA ARG A 38 15.38 28.18 -4.21
C ARG A 38 16.28 27.14 -4.87
N HIS A 39 17.30 26.63 -4.17
CA HIS A 39 18.14 25.56 -4.73
C HIS A 39 17.36 24.27 -4.97
N VAL A 40 16.44 23.90 -4.07
CA VAL A 40 15.58 22.73 -4.25
C VAL A 40 14.64 22.93 -5.43
N GLU A 41 14.05 24.12 -5.57
CA GLU A 41 13.21 24.52 -6.69
C GLU A 41 13.97 24.45 -8.01
N ASP A 42 15.16 25.07 -8.10
CA ASP A 42 16.00 25.06 -9.31
C ASP A 42 16.39 23.64 -9.74
N ILE A 43 16.74 22.78 -8.78
CA ILE A 43 17.06 21.36 -9.04
C ILE A 43 15.81 20.61 -9.50
N SER A 44 14.69 20.82 -8.82
CA SER A 44 13.40 20.19 -9.15
C SER A 44 12.97 20.58 -10.57
N ASP A 45 13.04 21.86 -10.92
CA ASP A 45 12.71 22.36 -12.24
C ASP A 45 13.63 21.74 -13.29
N ASN A 46 14.95 21.71 -13.05
CA ASN A 46 15.89 21.09 -13.98
C ASN A 46 15.60 19.60 -14.22
N LEU A 47 15.31 18.85 -13.15
CA LEU A 47 14.94 17.43 -13.22
C LEU A 47 13.62 17.24 -13.97
N PHE A 48 12.63 18.09 -13.69
CA PHE A 48 11.34 18.08 -14.36
C PHE A 48 11.48 18.36 -15.86
N PHE A 49 12.27 19.37 -16.25
CA PHE A 49 12.54 19.67 -17.66
C PHE A 49 13.17 18.47 -18.39
N LYS A 50 14.17 17.82 -17.77
CA LYS A 50 14.80 16.61 -18.33
C LYS A 50 13.80 15.47 -18.47
N LEU A 51 12.98 15.23 -17.45
CA LEU A 51 11.96 14.19 -17.46
C LEU A 51 10.96 14.41 -18.60
N ILE A 52 10.49 15.65 -18.80
CA ILE A 52 9.58 16.01 -19.89
C ILE A 52 10.25 15.84 -21.26
N GLU A 53 11.51 16.24 -21.42
CA GLU A 53 12.24 16.02 -22.67
C GLU A 53 12.38 14.53 -23.01
N ASP A 54 12.75 13.72 -22.03
CA ASP A 54 12.91 12.28 -22.21
C ASP A 54 11.56 11.61 -22.51
N LEU A 55 10.48 12.04 -21.85
CA LEU A 55 9.13 11.59 -22.13
C LEU A 55 8.68 11.96 -23.56
N LYS A 56 8.97 13.17 -24.02
CA LYS A 56 8.68 13.62 -25.39
C LYS A 56 9.41 12.77 -26.45
N LYS A 57 10.67 12.39 -26.16
CA LYS A 57 11.51 11.54 -27.01
C LYS A 57 11.08 10.06 -26.99
N ALA A 58 10.40 9.61 -25.94
CA ALA A 58 9.93 8.24 -25.83
C ALA A 58 9.00 7.89 -27.01
N SER A 59 9.08 6.63 -27.47
CA SER A 59 8.18 6.12 -28.50
C SER A 59 6.78 5.87 -27.95
N HIS A 60 6.71 5.37 -26.72
CA HIS A 60 5.48 5.03 -26.01
C HIS A 60 5.66 5.25 -24.52
N PHE A 61 4.56 5.55 -23.83
CA PHE A 61 4.54 5.66 -22.37
C PHE A 61 3.21 5.17 -21.78
N SER A 62 3.24 4.85 -20.51
CA SER A 62 2.07 4.46 -19.71
C SER A 62 1.93 5.38 -18.50
N LEU A 63 0.69 5.58 -18.06
CA LEU A 63 0.36 6.38 -16.88
C LEU A 63 -0.19 5.50 -15.76
N ALA A 64 0.14 5.83 -14.52
CA ALA A 64 -0.59 5.40 -13.35
C ALA A 64 -1.10 6.64 -12.62
N LEU A 65 -2.41 6.68 -12.37
CA LEU A 65 -3.13 7.85 -11.86
C LEU A 65 -3.81 7.44 -10.57
N ASP A 66 -3.48 8.13 -9.49
CA ASP A 66 -4.00 7.85 -8.16
C ASP A 66 -4.42 9.16 -7.48
N GLU A 67 -5.46 9.12 -6.67
CA GLU A 67 -5.93 10.27 -5.90
C GLU A 67 -5.54 10.09 -4.44
N SER A 68 -4.95 11.11 -3.84
CA SER A 68 -4.71 11.16 -2.40
C SER A 68 -5.17 12.49 -1.84
N THR A 69 -5.70 12.50 -0.62
CA THR A 69 -6.01 13.74 0.09
C THR A 69 -4.80 14.17 0.92
N ASP A 70 -4.41 15.44 0.84
CA ASP A 70 -3.34 15.99 1.67
C ASP A 70 -3.83 16.39 3.07
N VAL A 71 -2.92 16.88 3.91
CA VAL A 71 -3.22 17.27 5.31
C VAL A 71 -4.10 18.52 5.42
N LEU A 72 -4.35 19.22 4.32
CA LEU A 72 -5.21 20.39 4.23
C LEU A 72 -6.55 20.06 3.56
N ASP A 73 -6.91 18.77 3.52
CA ASP A 73 -8.12 18.24 2.90
C ASP A 73 -8.25 18.56 1.39
N THR A 74 -7.14 18.87 0.71
CA THR A 74 -7.12 19.07 -0.74
C THR A 74 -6.81 17.74 -1.42
N ALA A 75 -7.68 17.32 -2.35
CA ALA A 75 -7.43 16.17 -3.19
C ALA A 75 -6.29 16.48 -4.17
N GLN A 76 -5.34 15.56 -4.27
CA GLN A 76 -4.15 15.64 -5.11
C GLN A 76 -4.16 14.47 -6.09
N LEU A 77 -4.11 14.78 -7.38
CA LEU A 77 -3.89 13.80 -8.43
C LEU A 77 -2.40 13.52 -8.58
N MET A 78 -2.01 12.30 -8.29
CA MET A 78 -0.66 11.79 -8.54
C MET A 78 -0.60 11.21 -9.95
N ILE A 79 0.31 11.75 -10.76
CA ILE A 79 0.59 11.25 -12.11
C ILE A 79 1.95 10.57 -12.10
N TRP A 80 1.96 9.26 -12.24
CA TRP A 80 3.17 8.48 -12.49
C TRP A 80 3.27 8.16 -13.97
N VAL A 81 4.50 8.19 -14.50
CA VAL A 81 4.78 7.83 -15.88
C VAL A 81 5.82 6.73 -15.94
N ARG A 82 5.61 5.79 -16.87
CA ARG A 82 6.58 4.76 -17.22
C ARG A 82 6.84 4.77 -18.72
N PHE A 83 8.11 4.84 -19.10
CA PHE A 83 8.53 4.92 -20.50
C PHE A 83 9.94 4.39 -20.69
N PHE A 84 10.31 4.05 -21.92
CA PHE A 84 11.66 3.62 -22.28
C PHE A 84 12.46 4.80 -22.82
N ASN A 85 13.61 5.12 -22.20
CA ASN A 85 14.46 6.25 -22.63
C ASN A 85 15.51 5.87 -23.70
N GLY A 86 15.41 4.69 -24.30
CA GLY A 86 16.41 4.15 -25.23
C GLY A 86 17.44 3.23 -24.58
N LYS A 87 17.57 3.23 -23.24
CA LYS A 87 18.49 2.36 -22.49
C LYS A 87 17.77 1.46 -21.49
N CYS A 88 16.86 2.03 -20.71
CA CYS A 88 16.10 1.32 -19.69
C CYS A 88 14.68 1.90 -19.56
N PHE A 89 13.81 1.15 -18.88
CA PHE A 89 12.52 1.67 -18.44
C PHE A 89 12.72 2.57 -17.23
N ASN A 90 12.12 3.76 -17.28
CA ASN A 90 12.04 4.70 -16.17
C ASN A 90 10.62 4.67 -15.62
N GLU A 91 10.50 4.81 -14.30
CA GLU A 91 9.24 4.93 -13.57
C GLU A 91 9.38 6.13 -12.63
N GLU A 92 8.70 7.22 -12.95
CA GLU A 92 8.90 8.50 -12.26
C GLU A 92 7.55 9.13 -11.89
N LEU A 93 7.53 9.84 -10.75
CA LEU A 93 6.43 10.71 -10.39
C LEU A 93 6.53 11.96 -11.28
N LEU A 94 5.59 12.10 -12.21
CA LEU A 94 5.57 13.16 -13.19
C LEU A 94 4.99 14.46 -12.63
N ALA A 95 3.89 14.35 -11.86
CA ALA A 95 3.24 15.51 -11.27
C ALA A 95 2.39 15.14 -10.05
N LEU A 96 2.24 16.12 -9.15
CA LEU A 96 1.24 16.15 -8.10
C LEU A 96 0.38 17.39 -8.34
N LEU A 97 -0.87 17.18 -8.73
CA LEU A 97 -1.75 18.26 -9.19
C LEU A 97 -2.95 18.41 -8.25
N PRO A 98 -3.21 19.61 -7.70
CA PRO A 98 -4.35 19.82 -6.84
C PRO A 98 -5.65 19.75 -7.65
N LEU A 99 -6.63 19.03 -7.13
CA LEU A 99 -8.00 19.01 -7.63
C LEU A 99 -8.83 19.96 -6.76
N THR A 100 -8.96 21.21 -7.22
CA THR A 100 -9.69 22.24 -6.47
C THR A 100 -11.20 22.09 -6.68
N GLY A 101 -11.92 21.74 -5.62
CA GLY A 101 -13.39 21.71 -5.59
C GLY A 101 -13.98 20.30 -5.72
N GLN A 102 -13.95 19.71 -6.93
CA GLN A 102 -14.56 18.41 -7.22
C GLN A 102 -13.54 17.41 -7.77
N THR A 103 -13.81 16.12 -7.58
CA THR A 103 -12.96 14.99 -8.00
C THR A 103 -13.67 14.06 -8.98
N ARG A 104 -14.58 14.60 -9.80
CA ARG A 104 -15.27 13.79 -10.83
C ARG A 104 -14.30 13.44 -11.94
N GLY A 105 -14.62 12.41 -12.73
CA GLY A 105 -13.77 12.00 -13.85
C GLY A 105 -13.51 13.12 -14.86
N GLU A 106 -14.46 14.04 -15.02
CA GLU A 106 -14.33 15.26 -15.83
C GLU A 106 -13.24 16.20 -15.31
N ASP A 107 -13.24 16.45 -13.99
CA ASP A 107 -12.28 17.33 -13.32
C ASP A 107 -10.86 16.72 -13.40
N VAL A 108 -10.75 15.41 -13.19
CA VAL A 108 -9.49 14.67 -13.33
C VAL A 108 -9.01 14.68 -14.78
N CYS A 109 -9.90 14.43 -15.75
CA CYS A 109 -9.56 14.42 -17.17
C CYS A 109 -9.07 15.80 -17.62
N LEU A 110 -9.79 16.86 -17.27
CA LEU A 110 -9.38 18.22 -17.57
C LEU A 110 -8.01 18.54 -16.99
N THR A 111 -7.75 18.14 -15.75
CA THR A 111 -6.46 18.33 -15.06
C THR A 111 -5.32 17.62 -15.79
N VAL A 112 -5.51 16.36 -16.19
CA VAL A 112 -4.54 15.59 -16.97
C VAL A 112 -4.29 16.25 -18.33
N MET A 113 -5.33 16.63 -19.05
CA MET A 113 -5.22 17.24 -20.38
C MET A 113 -4.52 18.60 -20.32
N ASN A 114 -4.87 19.45 -19.35
CA ASN A 114 -4.23 20.74 -19.13
C ASN A 114 -2.75 20.60 -18.77
N PHE A 115 -2.39 19.56 -18.01
CA PHE A 115 -0.99 19.28 -17.71
C PHE A 115 -0.21 18.94 -19.00
N PHE A 116 -0.67 17.96 -19.78
CA PHE A 116 0.08 17.51 -20.97
C PHE A 116 0.06 18.50 -22.14
N ARG A 117 -1.01 19.30 -22.28
CA ARG A 117 -1.13 20.39 -23.27
C ARG A 117 -0.59 21.74 -22.75
N GLY A 118 -0.05 21.77 -21.53
CA GLY A 118 0.45 22.99 -20.91
C GLY A 118 1.78 23.46 -21.51
N PRO A 119 2.11 24.76 -21.38
CA PRO A 119 3.35 25.31 -21.93
C PRO A 119 4.59 24.52 -21.51
N GLY A 120 5.43 24.17 -22.49
CA GLY A 120 6.68 23.44 -22.27
C GLY A 120 6.50 21.93 -22.06
N LYS A 121 5.27 21.44 -21.93
CA LYS A 121 4.95 20.03 -21.64
C LYS A 121 4.43 19.25 -22.83
N ASP A 122 4.18 19.89 -23.97
CA ASP A 122 3.57 19.40 -25.22
C ASP A 122 3.93 17.95 -25.59
N THR A 123 3.33 17.00 -24.89
CA THR A 123 3.63 15.58 -25.02
C THR A 123 2.58 14.96 -25.89
N ASP A 124 3.01 14.23 -26.91
CA ASP A 124 2.12 13.52 -27.82
C ASP A 124 1.40 12.40 -27.08
N LEU A 125 0.15 12.67 -26.67
CA LEU A 125 -0.72 11.70 -26.00
C LEU A 125 -1.14 10.55 -26.93
N GLY A 126 -0.87 10.64 -28.25
CA GLY A 126 -0.99 9.52 -29.20
C GLY A 126 -0.08 8.33 -28.86
N LYS A 127 0.99 8.57 -28.08
CA LYS A 127 1.95 7.56 -27.64
C LYS A 127 1.55 6.82 -26.36
N LEU A 128 0.39 7.15 -25.78
CA LEU A 128 -0.12 6.52 -24.57
C LEU A 128 -0.55 5.08 -24.84
N VAL A 129 0.12 4.11 -24.21
CA VAL A 129 -0.20 2.68 -24.38
C VAL A 129 -1.05 2.11 -23.26
N SER A 130 -1.00 2.68 -22.06
CA SER A 130 -1.88 2.24 -20.97
C SER A 130 -2.07 3.26 -19.86
N VAL A 131 -3.20 3.13 -19.16
CA VAL A 131 -3.55 3.89 -17.95
C VAL A 131 -3.92 2.90 -16.84
N THR A 132 -3.33 3.07 -15.66
CA THR A 132 -3.66 2.31 -14.45
C THR A 132 -4.30 3.25 -13.43
N THR A 133 -5.44 2.86 -12.84
CA THR A 133 -6.13 3.67 -11.82
C THR A 133 -6.55 2.81 -10.63
N ASP A 134 -6.99 3.43 -9.53
CA ASP A 134 -7.53 2.76 -8.33
C ASP A 134 -8.92 2.11 -8.54
N GLY A 135 -9.49 2.21 -9.75
CA GLY A 135 -10.80 1.65 -10.06
C GLY A 135 -11.98 2.40 -9.44
N ALA A 136 -11.79 3.61 -8.90
CA ALA A 136 -12.88 4.43 -8.40
C ALA A 136 -13.86 4.82 -9.53
N PRO A 137 -15.17 5.03 -9.24
CA PRO A 137 -16.14 5.42 -10.26
C PRO A 137 -15.76 6.68 -11.06
N SER A 138 -15.09 7.65 -10.43
CA SER A 138 -14.53 8.84 -11.11
C SER A 138 -13.44 8.48 -12.12
N MET A 139 -12.69 7.40 -11.90
CA MET A 139 -11.61 6.96 -12.77
C MET A 139 -12.10 6.05 -13.91
N VAL A 140 -12.97 5.08 -13.61
CA VAL A 140 -13.36 3.99 -14.53
C VAL A 140 -14.83 3.99 -14.95
N GLY A 141 -15.60 5.01 -14.55
CA GLY A 141 -17.00 5.18 -14.96
C GLY A 141 -17.18 5.11 -16.48
N ARG A 142 -18.23 4.41 -16.92
CA ARG A 142 -18.44 4.04 -18.33
C ARG A 142 -18.53 5.23 -19.28
N GLU A 143 -19.11 6.34 -18.83
CA GLU A 143 -19.38 7.52 -19.67
C GLU A 143 -18.61 8.76 -19.22
N THR A 144 -18.55 8.96 -17.90
CA THR A 144 -18.00 10.15 -17.22
C THR A 144 -16.74 9.85 -16.41
N GLY A 145 -16.26 8.62 -16.43
CA GLY A 145 -14.99 8.26 -15.81
C GLY A 145 -13.80 8.76 -16.63
N LEU A 146 -12.69 9.08 -15.97
CA LEU A 146 -11.45 9.54 -16.58
C LEU A 146 -11.06 8.71 -17.82
N VAL A 147 -11.04 7.38 -17.70
CA VAL A 147 -10.63 6.49 -18.79
C VAL A 147 -11.55 6.63 -20.00
N ALA A 148 -12.86 6.72 -19.78
CA ALA A 148 -13.84 6.88 -20.87
C ALA A 148 -13.70 8.26 -21.54
N LEU A 149 -13.43 9.30 -20.76
CA LEU A 149 -13.21 10.66 -21.27
C LEU A 149 -11.89 10.79 -22.04
N LEU A 150 -10.79 10.22 -21.54
CA LEU A 150 -9.52 10.18 -22.26
C LEU A 150 -9.66 9.46 -23.61
N ARG A 151 -10.41 8.35 -23.68
CA ARG A 151 -10.68 7.68 -24.96
C ARG A 151 -11.43 8.56 -25.95
N LYS A 152 -12.36 9.40 -25.48
CA LYS A 152 -13.09 10.36 -26.32
C LYS A 152 -12.19 11.50 -26.78
N GLU A 153 -11.43 12.09 -25.87
CA GLU A 153 -10.58 13.28 -26.10
C GLU A 153 -9.36 13.00 -26.97
N LEU A 154 -8.74 11.83 -26.83
CA LEU A 154 -7.50 11.54 -27.53
C LEU A 154 -7.73 11.04 -28.97
N GLU A 155 -8.95 10.65 -29.31
CA GLU A 155 -9.24 9.89 -30.54
C GLU A 155 -8.34 8.64 -30.71
N VAL A 156 -7.66 8.22 -29.63
CA VAL A 156 -6.82 7.02 -29.54
C VAL A 156 -7.68 5.91 -28.93
N PRO A 157 -8.22 4.97 -29.73
CA PRO A 157 -9.22 4.04 -29.23
C PRO A 157 -8.63 2.96 -28.30
N ASN A 158 -7.30 2.75 -28.32
CA ASN A 158 -6.72 1.45 -27.98
C ASN A 158 -5.63 1.47 -26.88
N PHE A 159 -5.55 2.49 -26.02
CA PHE A 159 -4.74 2.32 -24.82
C PHE A 159 -5.39 1.30 -23.87
N LEU A 160 -4.57 0.53 -23.17
CA LEU A 160 -5.04 -0.47 -22.22
C LEU A 160 -5.37 0.20 -20.89
N SER A 161 -6.48 -0.18 -20.26
CA SER A 161 -6.85 0.35 -18.94
C SER A 161 -6.85 -0.77 -17.92
N TYR A 162 -6.17 -0.56 -16.80
CA TYR A 162 -6.09 -1.54 -15.72
C TYR A 162 -6.55 -0.93 -14.40
N HIS A 163 -7.22 -1.76 -13.61
CA HIS A 163 -7.39 -1.44 -12.20
C HIS A 163 -6.12 -1.89 -11.47
N CYS A 164 -5.50 -0.99 -10.73
CA CYS A 164 -4.30 -1.21 -9.93
C CYS A 164 -4.39 -2.53 -9.14
N ILE A 165 -3.45 -3.42 -9.41
CA ILE A 165 -3.40 -4.78 -8.85
C ILE A 165 -3.37 -4.77 -7.31
N ILE A 166 -2.69 -3.77 -6.71
CA ILE A 166 -2.60 -3.62 -5.25
C ILE A 166 -3.95 -3.19 -4.68
N HIS A 167 -4.63 -2.23 -5.31
CA HIS A 167 -5.99 -1.83 -4.92
C HIS A 167 -6.97 -2.98 -5.06
N GLN A 168 -6.90 -3.75 -6.15
CA GLN A 168 -7.72 -4.95 -6.36
C GLN A 168 -7.51 -5.99 -5.25
N GLU A 169 -6.26 -6.30 -4.91
CA GLU A 169 -5.93 -7.24 -3.83
C GLU A 169 -6.49 -6.78 -2.48
N GLN A 170 -6.32 -5.50 -2.14
CA GLN A 170 -6.88 -4.93 -0.92
C GLN A 170 -8.42 -5.00 -0.88
N LEU A 171 -9.08 -4.82 -2.02
CA LEU A 171 -10.53 -4.93 -2.13
C LEU A 171 -11.02 -6.39 -1.97
N CYS A 172 -10.24 -7.39 -2.40
CA CYS A 172 -10.55 -8.80 -2.17
C CYS A 172 -10.57 -9.15 -0.68
N CYS A 173 -9.70 -8.50 0.11
CA CYS A 173 -9.52 -8.79 1.53
C CYS A 173 -10.58 -8.20 2.46
N LYS A 174 -11.49 -7.37 1.94
CA LYS A 174 -12.50 -6.68 2.77
C LYS A 174 -13.48 -7.68 3.39
N LEU A 175 -13.49 -7.73 4.73
CA LEU A 175 -14.51 -8.45 5.50
C LEU A 175 -15.87 -7.72 5.38
N ARG A 176 -16.72 -8.17 4.45
CA ARG A 176 -17.99 -7.48 4.14
C ARG A 176 -19.09 -7.78 5.14
N SER A 177 -19.18 -9.03 5.59
CA SER A 177 -20.20 -9.49 6.53
C SER A 177 -19.73 -10.73 7.29
N GLY A 178 -20.58 -11.29 8.16
CA GLY A 178 -20.32 -12.55 8.84
C GLY A 178 -19.48 -12.44 10.13
N GLU A 179 -19.23 -13.61 10.73
CA GLU A 179 -18.64 -13.73 12.07
C GLU A 179 -17.22 -13.16 12.14
N LEU A 180 -16.39 -13.38 11.12
CA LEU A 180 -15.02 -12.86 11.07
C LEU A 180 -14.97 -11.33 11.04
N LYS A 181 -15.93 -10.66 10.38
CA LYS A 181 -16.06 -9.19 10.43
C LYS A 181 -16.35 -8.72 11.85
N THR A 182 -17.29 -9.38 12.52
CA THR A 182 -17.62 -9.08 13.92
C THR A 182 -16.42 -9.30 14.83
N THR A 183 -15.65 -10.36 14.62
CA THR A 183 -14.42 -10.64 15.38
C THR A 183 -13.34 -9.60 15.13
N MET A 184 -13.14 -9.16 13.88
CA MET A 184 -12.23 -8.04 13.60
C MET A 184 -12.68 -6.74 14.29
N GLY A 185 -13.98 -6.44 14.29
CA GLY A 185 -14.53 -5.28 15.02
C GLY A 185 -14.29 -5.35 16.53
N LYS A 186 -14.40 -6.55 17.12
CA LYS A 186 -14.07 -6.82 18.52
C LYS A 186 -12.57 -6.60 18.81
N VAL A 187 -11.67 -7.08 17.94
CA VAL A 187 -10.22 -6.81 18.06
C VAL A 187 -9.95 -5.30 18.07
N VAL A 188 -10.53 -4.56 17.12
CA VAL A 188 -10.39 -3.09 17.06
C VAL A 188 -10.91 -2.43 18.34
N LYS A 189 -12.04 -2.88 18.88
CA LYS A 189 -12.60 -2.36 20.14
C LYS A 189 -11.64 -2.56 21.31
N VAL A 190 -10.99 -3.72 21.42
CA VAL A 190 -9.99 -4.00 22.47
C VAL A 190 -8.75 -3.13 22.29
N VAL A 191 -8.21 -3.04 21.07
CA VAL A 191 -7.03 -2.20 20.77
C VAL A 191 -7.32 -0.73 21.11
N ASN A 192 -8.47 -0.22 20.70
CA ASN A 192 -8.89 1.15 21.02
C ASN A 192 -9.05 1.36 22.52
N PHE A 193 -9.63 0.41 23.26
CA PHE A 193 -9.75 0.52 24.72
C PHE A 193 -8.39 0.67 25.42
N ILE A 194 -7.38 -0.09 24.97
CA ILE A 194 -6.02 -0.05 25.53
C ILE A 194 -5.31 1.25 25.11
N ARG A 195 -5.43 1.64 23.84
CA ARG A 195 -4.63 2.69 23.23
C ARG A 195 -5.21 4.10 23.32
N SER A 196 -6.53 4.27 23.49
CA SER A 196 -7.18 5.58 23.44
C SER A 196 -6.87 6.48 24.65
N HIS A 197 -6.42 5.90 25.76
CA HIS A 197 -6.05 6.65 26.97
C HIS A 197 -4.61 6.38 27.37
N ALA A 198 -3.81 7.45 27.48
CA ALA A 198 -2.39 7.39 27.82
C ALA A 198 -2.10 6.65 29.13
N LEU A 199 -2.98 6.74 30.14
CA LEU A 199 -2.82 5.99 31.38
C LEU A 199 -3.01 4.48 31.18
N LYS A 200 -4.08 4.08 30.45
CA LYS A 200 -4.34 2.65 30.16
C LYS A 200 -3.21 2.05 29.34
N HIS A 201 -2.71 2.79 28.35
CA HIS A 201 -1.60 2.35 27.52
C HIS A 201 -0.31 2.15 28.33
N ARG A 202 0.06 3.11 29.19
CA ARG A 202 1.23 2.96 30.08
C ARG A 202 1.10 1.76 31.02
N GLN A 203 -0.07 1.57 31.64
CA GLN A 203 -0.32 0.44 32.53
C GLN A 203 -0.27 -0.91 31.78
N PHE A 204 -0.79 -0.96 30.55
CA PHE A 204 -0.69 -2.13 29.70
C PHE A 204 0.77 -2.45 29.37
N ARG A 205 1.58 -1.44 29.02
CA ARG A 205 3.01 -1.63 28.74
C ARG A 205 3.79 -2.19 29.93
N THR A 206 3.53 -1.69 31.14
CA THR A 206 4.13 -2.27 32.35
C THR A 206 3.79 -3.76 32.49
N LEU A 207 2.53 -4.14 32.24
CA LEU A 207 2.11 -5.54 32.30
C LEU A 207 2.74 -6.39 31.17
N VAL A 208 2.96 -5.81 29.98
CA VAL A 208 3.66 -6.49 28.88
C VAL A 208 5.12 -6.78 29.24
N GLU A 209 5.81 -5.81 29.86
CA GLU A 209 7.20 -5.94 30.31
C GLU A 209 7.32 -7.02 31.40
N GLU A 210 6.34 -7.12 32.32
CA GLU A 210 6.30 -8.18 33.35
C GLU A 210 6.10 -9.59 32.78
N TYR A 211 5.39 -9.73 31.67
CA TYR A 211 5.12 -11.01 31.02
C TYR A 211 6.24 -11.44 30.05
N GLU A 212 7.28 -10.63 29.87
CA GLU A 212 8.43 -10.89 28.97
C GLU A 212 8.00 -11.27 27.54
N MET A 213 6.97 -10.58 27.03
CA MET A 213 6.40 -10.89 25.72
C MET A 213 7.33 -10.51 24.55
N LEU A 214 7.17 -11.21 23.42
CA LEU A 214 7.92 -10.95 22.20
C LEU A 214 7.68 -9.53 21.68
N TYR A 215 6.42 -9.11 21.61
CA TYR A 215 6.06 -7.73 21.24
C TYR A 215 5.89 -6.85 22.48
N GLN A 216 6.51 -5.66 22.44
CA GLN A 216 6.50 -4.72 23.57
C GLN A 216 5.31 -3.75 23.57
N ASP A 217 4.51 -3.70 22.48
CA ASP A 217 3.37 -2.79 22.39
C ASP A 217 2.38 -3.16 21.26
N LEU A 218 1.10 -2.83 21.47
CA LEU A 218 0.04 -2.84 20.46
C LEU A 218 0.08 -1.54 19.65
N SER A 219 -0.03 -1.62 18.32
CA SER A 219 -0.10 -0.44 17.47
C SER A 219 -1.54 0.11 17.41
N LEU A 220 -1.71 1.44 17.42
CA LEU A 220 -3.00 2.07 17.12
C LEU A 220 -3.40 1.71 15.68
N HIS A 221 -4.64 1.26 15.52
CA HIS A 221 -5.22 1.00 14.21
C HIS A 221 -5.53 2.34 13.55
N ALA A 222 -4.66 2.82 12.67
CA ALA A 222 -5.10 3.75 11.64
C ALA A 222 -5.96 2.93 10.66
N GLU A 223 -7.20 3.34 10.43
CA GLU A 223 -8.21 2.60 9.64
C GLU A 223 -7.85 2.29 8.18
N VAL A 224 -6.64 2.61 7.72
CA VAL A 224 -6.45 2.94 6.31
C VAL A 224 -5.64 1.90 5.51
N ARG A 225 -4.96 0.88 6.09
CA ARG A 225 -4.17 -0.07 5.25
C ARG A 225 -4.15 -1.51 5.76
N TRP A 226 -4.41 -2.48 4.88
CA TRP A 226 -4.42 -3.92 5.22
C TRP A 226 -3.11 -4.41 5.87
N LEU A 227 -1.96 -3.86 5.44
CA LEU A 227 -0.65 -4.13 6.04
C LEU A 227 -0.62 -3.82 7.55
N SER A 228 -1.28 -2.74 8.00
CA SER A 228 -1.33 -2.40 9.43
C SER A 228 -2.23 -3.37 10.21
N ARG A 229 -3.30 -3.89 9.59
CA ARG A 229 -4.21 -4.87 10.22
C ARG A 229 -3.50 -6.19 10.52
N GLY A 230 -2.67 -6.69 9.62
CA GLY A 230 -1.92 -7.92 9.87
C GLY A 230 -0.94 -7.81 11.03
N ILE A 231 -0.21 -6.69 11.10
CA ILE A 231 0.70 -6.43 12.22
C ILE A 231 -0.08 -6.33 13.54
N VAL A 232 -1.24 -5.67 13.54
CA VAL A 232 -2.10 -5.58 14.73
C VAL A 232 -2.59 -6.96 15.16
N LEU A 233 -3.05 -7.82 14.25
CA LEU A 233 -3.52 -9.16 14.56
C LEU A 233 -2.40 -10.08 15.08
N GLU A 234 -1.21 -10.03 14.47
CA GLU A 234 -0.03 -10.78 14.91
C GLU A 234 0.36 -10.40 16.35
N LYS A 235 0.46 -9.09 16.63
CA LYS A 235 0.72 -8.57 17.98
C LYS A 235 -0.40 -8.90 18.97
N PHE A 236 -1.66 -8.84 18.53
CA PHE A 236 -2.81 -9.16 19.37
C PHE A 236 -2.77 -10.62 19.82
N MET A 237 -2.41 -11.53 18.93
CA MET A 237 -2.31 -12.96 19.25
C MET A 237 -1.15 -13.27 20.19
N ASP A 238 0.01 -12.64 19.99
CA ASP A 238 1.14 -12.74 20.93
C ASP A 238 0.73 -12.23 22.31
N LEU A 239 0.17 -11.02 22.37
CA LEU A 239 -0.20 -10.34 23.61
C LEU A 239 -1.52 -10.82 24.23
N LEU A 240 -2.19 -11.83 23.65
CA LEU A 240 -3.50 -12.29 24.11
C LEU A 240 -3.55 -12.65 25.61
N PRO A 241 -2.54 -13.33 26.21
CA PRO A 241 -2.52 -13.58 27.66
C PRO A 241 -2.53 -12.29 28.49
N VAL A 242 -1.70 -11.32 28.10
CA VAL A 242 -1.59 -10.01 28.75
C VAL A 242 -2.87 -9.20 28.60
N ILE A 243 -3.48 -9.23 27.40
CA ILE A 243 -4.75 -8.56 27.10
C ILE A 243 -5.87 -9.09 28.01
N ARG A 244 -5.95 -10.42 28.17
CA ARG A 244 -6.95 -11.06 29.05
C ARG A 244 -6.78 -10.61 30.49
N GLU A 245 -5.55 -10.63 30.99
CA GLU A 245 -5.25 -10.19 32.35
C GLU A 245 -5.53 -8.70 32.55
N PHE A 246 -5.13 -7.85 31.61
CA PHE A 246 -5.38 -6.42 31.67
C PHE A 246 -6.88 -6.10 31.71
N ILE A 247 -7.68 -6.72 30.84
CA ILE A 247 -9.14 -6.53 30.81
C ILE A 247 -9.77 -6.99 32.13
N ARG A 248 -9.29 -8.09 32.72
CA ARG A 248 -9.73 -8.58 34.02
C ARG A 248 -9.40 -7.58 35.14
N GLN A 249 -8.18 -7.04 35.17
CA GLN A 249 -7.77 -6.02 36.16
C GLN A 249 -8.58 -4.73 36.03
N LYS A 250 -8.94 -4.34 34.80
CA LYS A 250 -9.80 -3.16 34.55
C LYS A 250 -11.29 -3.43 34.76
N GLN A 251 -11.68 -4.68 35.02
CA GLN A 251 -13.07 -5.11 35.20
C GLN A 251 -13.99 -4.67 34.05
N GLN A 252 -13.45 -4.67 32.83
CA GLN A 252 -14.13 -4.18 31.65
C GLN A 252 -15.02 -5.28 31.04
N ALA A 253 -16.21 -5.45 31.62
CA ALA A 253 -17.12 -6.58 31.34
C ALA A 253 -17.52 -6.69 29.86
N ASP A 254 -17.67 -5.57 29.16
CA ASP A 254 -18.04 -5.54 27.74
C ASP A 254 -16.92 -6.05 26.80
N LEU A 255 -15.75 -6.39 27.33
CA LEU A 255 -14.62 -6.99 26.62
C LEU A 255 -14.28 -8.41 27.07
N TYR A 256 -15.05 -9.03 27.99
CA TYR A 256 -14.75 -10.38 28.51
C TYR A 256 -14.76 -11.50 27.46
N TYR A 257 -15.30 -11.23 26.26
CA TYR A 257 -15.16 -12.13 25.11
C TYR A 257 -13.69 -12.38 24.71
N VAL A 258 -12.70 -11.60 25.16
CA VAL A 258 -11.27 -11.93 24.89
C VAL A 258 -10.84 -13.26 25.53
N SER A 259 -11.55 -13.69 26.56
CA SER A 259 -11.37 -14.99 27.21
C SER A 259 -12.18 -16.09 26.53
N ASP A 260 -13.07 -15.75 25.60
CA ASP A 260 -13.79 -16.74 24.80
C ASP A 260 -12.81 -17.46 23.89
N ASP A 261 -12.90 -18.77 23.98
CA ASP A 261 -12.14 -19.69 23.21
C ASP A 261 -12.44 -19.53 21.70
N LYS A 262 -13.71 -19.46 21.33
CA LYS A 262 -14.10 -19.29 19.91
C LYS A 262 -13.49 -18.00 19.33
N PHE A 263 -13.57 -16.90 20.07
CA PHE A 263 -12.98 -15.62 19.67
C PHE A 263 -11.48 -15.75 19.38
N ALA A 264 -10.71 -16.35 20.29
CA ALA A 264 -9.26 -16.49 20.10
C ALA A 264 -8.88 -17.40 18.90
N LEU A 265 -9.70 -18.39 18.55
CA LEU A 265 -9.48 -19.21 17.33
C LEU A 265 -9.74 -18.39 16.06
N GLU A 266 -10.80 -17.59 16.04
CA GLU A 266 -11.11 -16.73 14.90
C GLU A 266 -10.07 -15.62 14.70
N VAL A 267 -9.56 -15.02 15.79
CA VAL A 267 -8.46 -14.04 15.71
C VAL A 267 -7.17 -14.71 15.24
N ALA A 268 -6.87 -15.92 15.69
CA ALA A 268 -5.70 -16.69 15.23
C ALA A 268 -5.77 -16.97 13.73
N PHE A 269 -6.93 -17.42 13.24
CA PHE A 269 -7.18 -17.59 11.82
C PHE A 269 -6.99 -16.27 11.05
N LEU A 270 -7.58 -15.17 11.54
CA LEU A 270 -7.44 -13.84 10.92
C LEU A 270 -5.98 -13.40 10.85
N ALA A 271 -5.19 -13.64 11.91
CA ALA A 271 -3.76 -13.33 11.93
C ALA A 271 -3.00 -14.09 10.84
N ASP A 272 -3.22 -15.40 10.73
CA ASP A 272 -2.56 -16.27 9.75
C ASP A 272 -2.95 -15.90 8.30
N ILE A 273 -4.24 -15.78 7.98
CA ILE A 273 -4.67 -15.45 6.61
C ILE A 273 -4.25 -14.04 6.20
N THR A 274 -4.27 -13.08 7.13
CA THR A 274 -3.81 -11.71 6.87
C THR A 274 -2.31 -11.69 6.60
N LYS A 275 -1.51 -12.54 7.24
CA LYS A 275 -0.07 -12.67 6.96
C LYS A 275 0.19 -13.18 5.55
N HIS A 276 -0.57 -14.16 5.07
CA HIS A 276 -0.50 -14.64 3.68
C HIS A 276 -0.85 -13.53 2.68
N LEU A 277 -1.92 -12.79 2.94
CA LEU A 277 -2.36 -11.67 2.11
C LEU A 277 -1.34 -10.52 2.09
N ASN A 278 -0.78 -10.17 3.25
CA ASN A 278 0.29 -9.19 3.35
C ASN A 278 1.54 -9.62 2.58
N THR A 279 1.87 -10.91 2.59
CA THR A 279 3.00 -11.44 1.81
C THR A 279 2.78 -11.23 0.31
N LEU A 280 1.57 -11.48 -0.19
CA LEU A 280 1.21 -11.16 -1.57
C LEU A 280 1.30 -9.65 -1.82
N ASN A 281 0.66 -8.83 -0.98
CA ASN A 281 0.64 -7.38 -1.12
C ASN A 281 2.05 -6.78 -1.23
N LEU A 282 2.97 -7.19 -0.33
CA LEU A 282 4.39 -6.80 -0.38
C LEU A 282 5.08 -7.24 -1.67
N LYS A 283 4.72 -8.41 -2.21
CA LYS A 283 5.27 -8.92 -3.48
C LYS A 283 4.77 -8.14 -4.69
N LEU A 284 3.57 -7.57 -4.63
CA LEU A 284 2.96 -6.81 -5.74
C LEU A 284 3.46 -5.37 -5.84
N GLN A 285 4.16 -4.86 -4.82
CA GLN A 285 4.67 -3.49 -4.78
C GLN A 285 6.20 -3.42 -4.87
N GLY A 286 6.72 -2.21 -5.08
CA GLY A 286 8.15 -1.92 -5.18
C GLY A 286 8.63 -1.69 -6.62
N LYS A 287 9.91 -1.32 -6.75
CA LYS A 287 10.51 -0.98 -8.04
C LYS A 287 10.76 -2.22 -8.91
N GLY A 288 10.72 -2.04 -10.24
CA GLY A 288 11.10 -3.08 -11.19
C GLY A 288 10.07 -4.19 -11.37
N LYS A 289 8.83 -3.98 -10.90
CA LYS A 289 7.74 -4.92 -11.16
C LYS A 289 7.29 -4.80 -12.60
N VAL A 290 7.10 -5.95 -13.25
CA VAL A 290 6.56 -6.06 -14.61
C VAL A 290 5.27 -6.84 -14.57
N LEU A 291 4.36 -6.52 -15.48
CA LEU A 291 3.01 -7.07 -15.47
C LEU A 291 2.97 -8.62 -15.48
N PRO A 292 3.75 -9.35 -16.32
CA PRO A 292 3.78 -10.82 -16.27
C PRO A 292 4.05 -11.39 -14.88
N VAL A 293 5.05 -10.84 -14.18
CA VAL A 293 5.43 -11.25 -12.82
C VAL A 293 4.28 -11.00 -11.84
N LEU A 294 3.64 -9.83 -11.92
CA LEU A 294 2.51 -9.48 -11.06
C LEU A 294 1.31 -10.42 -11.29
N VAL A 295 0.98 -10.72 -12.55
CA VAL A 295 -0.11 -11.64 -12.89
C VAL A 295 0.19 -13.06 -12.42
N ASN A 296 1.43 -13.52 -12.58
CA ASN A 296 1.87 -14.83 -12.09
C ASN A 296 1.81 -14.89 -10.55
N ASP A 297 2.19 -13.82 -9.86
CA ASP A 297 2.11 -13.75 -8.39
C ASP A 297 0.68 -13.83 -7.87
N VAL A 298 -0.27 -13.12 -8.49
CA VAL A 298 -1.69 -13.22 -8.15
C VAL A 298 -2.23 -14.63 -8.48
N SER A 299 -1.89 -15.18 -9.64
CA SER A 299 -2.36 -16.50 -10.07
C SER A 299 -1.85 -17.61 -9.13
N ALA A 300 -0.56 -17.59 -8.80
CA ALA A 300 0.04 -18.53 -7.86
C ALA A 300 -0.58 -18.39 -6.45
N PHE A 301 -0.92 -17.17 -6.03
CA PHE A 301 -1.59 -16.97 -4.75
C PHE A 301 -3.02 -17.54 -4.75
N ARG A 302 -3.77 -17.42 -5.85
CA ARG A 302 -5.10 -18.04 -5.97
C ARG A 302 -5.05 -19.56 -5.83
N GLU A 303 -4.04 -20.20 -6.42
CA GLU A 303 -3.81 -21.64 -6.22
C GLU A 303 -3.46 -21.98 -4.76
N LYS A 304 -2.65 -21.15 -4.09
CA LYS A 304 -2.38 -21.29 -2.65
C LYS A 304 -3.64 -21.16 -1.80
N LEU A 305 -4.56 -20.26 -2.13
CA LEU A 305 -5.84 -20.14 -1.42
C LEU A 305 -6.65 -21.45 -1.52
N THR A 306 -6.70 -22.06 -2.72
CA THR A 306 -7.35 -23.36 -2.93
C THR A 306 -6.72 -24.45 -2.06
N LEU A 307 -5.39 -24.54 -2.05
CA LEU A 307 -4.65 -25.50 -1.23
C LEU A 307 -4.93 -25.28 0.27
N HIS A 308 -4.75 -24.05 0.76
CA HIS A 308 -4.98 -23.69 2.15
C HIS A 308 -6.41 -23.98 2.61
N ARG A 309 -7.40 -23.73 1.74
CA ARG A 309 -8.81 -24.09 1.99
C ARG A 309 -8.99 -25.59 2.18
N GLN A 310 -8.42 -26.41 1.30
CA GLN A 310 -8.53 -27.87 1.37
C GLN A 310 -7.88 -28.42 2.65
N GLN A 311 -6.66 -27.96 2.95
CA GLN A 311 -5.94 -28.33 4.18
C GLN A 311 -6.74 -27.94 5.42
N LEU A 312 -7.23 -26.69 5.49
CA LEU A 312 -8.01 -26.24 6.63
C LEU A 312 -9.30 -27.06 6.79
N GLY A 313 -9.98 -27.40 5.69
CA GLY A 313 -11.16 -28.27 5.70
C GLY A 313 -10.85 -29.68 6.23
N ALA A 314 -9.64 -30.19 5.98
CA ALA A 314 -9.13 -31.45 6.51
C ALA A 314 -8.52 -31.32 7.92
N SER A 315 -8.64 -30.16 8.57
CA SER A 315 -8.01 -29.84 9.87
C SER A 315 -6.48 -29.93 9.87
N ASP A 316 -5.85 -29.71 8.71
CA ASP A 316 -4.42 -29.48 8.58
C ASP A 316 -4.13 -27.98 8.74
N PHE A 317 -3.44 -27.64 9.84
CA PHE A 317 -3.09 -26.27 10.21
C PHE A 317 -1.62 -25.92 9.91
N THR A 318 -0.93 -26.68 9.05
CA THR A 318 0.49 -26.50 8.74
C THR A 318 0.85 -25.07 8.33
N HIS A 319 -0.02 -24.40 7.55
CA HIS A 319 0.18 -23.02 7.10
C HIS A 319 -0.50 -21.96 7.99
N PHE A 320 -0.98 -22.37 9.17
CA PHE A 320 -1.72 -21.52 10.11
C PHE A 320 -1.13 -21.68 11.52
N PRO A 321 0.09 -21.19 11.78
CA PRO A 321 0.80 -21.41 13.04
C PRO A 321 0.07 -20.82 14.26
N PHE A 322 -0.57 -19.64 14.15
CA PHE A 322 -1.34 -19.10 15.27
C PHE A 322 -2.54 -19.99 15.57
N LEU A 323 -3.27 -20.42 14.54
CA LEU A 323 -4.43 -21.28 14.69
C LEU A 323 -4.03 -22.65 15.24
N SER A 324 -2.99 -23.26 14.69
CA SER A 324 -2.40 -24.52 15.16
C SER A 324 -2.05 -24.47 16.65
N THR A 325 -1.40 -23.37 17.08
CA THR A 325 -1.06 -23.15 18.49
C THR A 325 -2.30 -22.99 19.38
N GLN A 326 -3.35 -22.31 18.91
CA GLN A 326 -4.59 -22.17 19.69
C GLN A 326 -5.40 -23.46 19.75
N VAL A 327 -5.40 -24.26 18.70
CA VAL A 327 -6.06 -25.58 18.67
C VAL A 327 -5.33 -26.55 19.61
N SER A 328 -4.00 -26.61 19.59
CA SER A 328 -3.21 -27.52 20.44
C SER A 328 -3.34 -27.23 21.93
N LYS A 329 -3.55 -25.96 22.30
CA LYS A 329 -3.81 -25.53 23.69
C LYS A 329 -5.17 -25.97 24.22
N ARG A 330 -6.03 -26.65 23.44
CA ARG A 330 -7.42 -26.92 23.81
C ARG A 330 -7.86 -28.36 23.65
N ARG A 331 -8.94 -28.67 24.38
CA ARG A 331 -9.62 -29.98 24.39
C ARG A 331 -10.86 -30.05 23.47
N THR A 332 -11.25 -28.95 22.82
CA THR A 332 -12.48 -28.86 22.01
C THR A 332 -12.18 -28.94 20.51
N SER A 333 -13.10 -29.53 19.72
CA SER A 333 -12.94 -29.62 18.27
C SER A 333 -13.19 -28.25 17.63
N PHE A 334 -12.17 -27.65 17.02
CA PHE A 334 -12.35 -26.51 16.13
C PHE A 334 -13.06 -26.98 14.85
N ARG A 335 -14.17 -26.33 14.50
CA ARG A 335 -14.88 -26.59 13.24
C ARG A 335 -14.56 -25.45 12.26
N PRO A 336 -13.76 -25.68 11.21
CA PRO A 336 -13.25 -24.62 10.34
C PRO A 336 -14.29 -24.06 9.36
N LYS A 337 -15.59 -24.33 9.53
CA LYS A 337 -16.64 -23.97 8.55
C LYS A 337 -16.64 -22.48 8.19
N ILE A 338 -16.51 -21.61 9.19
CA ILE A 338 -16.47 -20.15 9.00
C ILE A 338 -15.21 -19.75 8.20
N CYS A 339 -14.07 -20.37 8.50
CA CYS A 339 -12.81 -20.10 7.83
C CYS A 339 -12.79 -20.62 6.38
N VAL A 340 -13.35 -21.80 6.14
CA VAL A 340 -13.52 -22.36 4.78
C VAL A 340 -14.46 -21.49 3.96
N ALA A 341 -15.58 -21.03 4.53
CA ALA A 341 -16.47 -20.09 3.87
C ALA A 341 -15.77 -18.77 3.50
N TYR A 342 -14.90 -18.25 4.38
CA TYR A 342 -14.09 -17.08 4.06
C TYR A 342 -13.12 -17.32 2.90
N PHE A 343 -12.51 -18.51 2.79
CA PHE A 343 -11.71 -18.86 1.62
C PHE A 343 -12.54 -18.89 0.33
N ASP A 344 -13.77 -19.39 0.37
CA ASP A 344 -14.69 -19.40 -0.78
C ASP A 344 -15.05 -17.96 -1.22
N GLU A 345 -15.35 -17.09 -0.25
CA GLU A 345 -15.59 -15.66 -0.51
C GLU A 345 -14.34 -14.99 -1.10
N LEU A 346 -13.16 -15.22 -0.53
CA LEU A 346 -11.91 -14.64 -0.99
C LEU A 346 -11.56 -15.12 -2.41
N ALA A 347 -11.70 -16.42 -2.69
CA ALA A 347 -11.47 -16.97 -4.02
C ALA A 347 -12.43 -16.38 -5.07
N THR A 348 -13.69 -16.17 -4.69
CA THR A 348 -14.70 -15.51 -5.54
C THR A 348 -14.31 -14.07 -5.83
N GLU A 349 -13.88 -13.30 -4.82
CA GLU A 349 -13.44 -11.92 -5.00
C GLU A 349 -12.22 -11.81 -5.90
N PHE A 350 -11.20 -12.65 -5.70
CA PHE A 350 -10.04 -12.72 -6.61
C PHE A 350 -10.46 -13.10 -8.04
N GLY A 351 -11.41 -14.02 -8.20
CA GLY A 351 -11.93 -14.41 -9.51
C GLY A 351 -12.67 -13.29 -10.24
N ASN A 352 -13.41 -12.47 -9.50
CA ASN A 352 -14.24 -11.39 -10.03
C ASN A 352 -13.45 -10.10 -10.32
N ARG A 353 -12.45 -9.78 -9.49
CA ARG A 353 -11.73 -8.50 -9.59
C ARG A 353 -10.67 -8.53 -10.68
N PHE A 354 -9.86 -9.59 -10.70
CA PHE A 354 -8.73 -9.74 -11.63
C PHE A 354 -9.15 -10.24 -13.03
N THR A 355 -10.38 -9.93 -13.47
CA THR A 355 -10.86 -10.33 -14.79
C THR A 355 -10.22 -9.52 -15.92
N ASP A 356 -9.83 -8.28 -15.65
CA ASP A 356 -9.13 -7.41 -16.58
C ASP A 356 -7.77 -7.99 -17.00
N LEU A 357 -7.10 -8.71 -16.09
CA LEU A 357 -5.86 -9.43 -16.39
C LEU A 357 -6.03 -10.50 -17.49
N LYS A 358 -7.23 -11.09 -17.64
CA LYS A 358 -7.48 -12.09 -18.70
C LYS A 358 -7.32 -11.50 -20.09
N VAL A 359 -7.63 -10.23 -20.26
CA VAL A 359 -7.55 -9.52 -21.56
C VAL A 359 -6.10 -9.41 -22.03
N ILE A 360 -5.15 -9.28 -21.10
CA ILE A 360 -3.73 -9.12 -21.42
C ILE A 360 -2.94 -10.44 -21.43
N MET A 361 -3.55 -11.55 -20.98
CA MET A 361 -2.88 -12.85 -20.99
C MET A 361 -2.26 -13.25 -22.34
N PRO A 362 -2.89 -12.99 -23.51
CA PRO A 362 -2.25 -13.28 -24.79
C PRO A 362 -0.95 -12.50 -25.00
N VAL A 363 -0.92 -11.22 -24.63
CA VAL A 363 0.28 -10.37 -24.73
C VAL A 363 1.35 -10.85 -23.75
N ILE A 364 0.97 -11.20 -22.52
CA ILE A 364 1.89 -11.75 -21.52
C ILE A 364 2.53 -13.03 -22.04
N ARG A 365 1.74 -13.96 -22.59
CA ARG A 365 2.24 -15.21 -23.15
C ARG A 365 3.19 -14.98 -24.32
N MET A 366 2.87 -14.04 -25.21
CA MET A 366 3.75 -13.65 -26.30
C MET A 366 5.09 -13.08 -25.79
N VAL A 367 5.08 -12.27 -24.74
CA VAL A 367 6.29 -11.69 -24.14
C VAL A 367 7.13 -12.75 -23.41
N GLU A 368 6.49 -13.66 -22.67
CA GLU A 368 7.17 -14.72 -21.93
C GLU A 368 7.70 -15.83 -22.84
N ASN A 369 6.96 -16.16 -23.90
CA ASN A 369 7.35 -17.15 -24.90
C ASN A 369 6.86 -16.76 -26.30
N PRO A 370 7.66 -15.98 -27.05
CA PRO A 370 7.33 -15.49 -28.39
C PRO A 370 7.09 -16.60 -29.43
N TYR A 371 7.51 -17.83 -29.13
CA TYR A 371 7.39 -18.99 -30.02
C TYR A 371 6.19 -19.89 -29.68
N SER A 372 5.40 -19.54 -28.66
CA SER A 372 4.24 -20.33 -28.22
C SER A 372 2.89 -19.81 -28.72
N THR A 373 2.88 -18.68 -29.41
CA THR A 373 1.70 -18.07 -30.00
C THR A 373 1.74 -18.29 -31.51
N ASP A 374 1.05 -19.33 -31.98
CA ASP A 374 0.70 -19.53 -33.40
C ASP A 374 -0.48 -18.62 -33.80
#